data_AF-A0A1I0B406-F1
#
_entry.id   AF-A0A1I0B406-F1
#
_cell.length_a   1.000
_cell.length_b   1.000
_cell.length_c   1.000
_cell.angle_alpha   90.00
_cell.angle_beta   90.00
_cell.angle_gamma   90.00
#
_symmetry.space_group_name_H-M   'P 1'
#
loop_
_entity.id
_entity.type
_entity.pdbx_description
1 polymer ?
#
loop_
_entity_poly.entity_id
_entity_poly.type
_entity_poly.pdbx_seq_one_letter_code
_entity_poly.pdbx_strand_id
1 'polypeptide(L)'
;MKQNLKQVTLITLIALLTNLFASFTAQAQEQFSYEQEARILYDLALYKGVSDTDFEPDLGGVLTKEKGVVMLLRLFGVEEAALALTDAEADEKLAMFTDAADVGLWAKKQVAYAVDKKYIKGLPDGSFRPKQALNGKLYCSMILQMLGYDGDFDYNTAATSLSQIGGLTSAQAIKFNSDTAINRDSLVGISFGSLQARTKAPDSKKVIEILIEKGIVDKQEAIVAGVIKGLSSLTISNGQLSPSFNPSIFQYTASVSSSVYSITVNASAEEGKVYVNDTLITEDGGSVNLSTGNTTITVSHRSQFDELSTDYYITMTREAPPISPSESSNNNLALLSISGGSLSPEFNTNITNYSVSVTSAVHHITATAELADASASLRINGIATANNTVSAPINLVVGENRVVVRVQAENGATKDYTVTVIKAPKPLSPKQYSYEKEARKIYDSTLFNGVSDTTFESDLGGVFTREQGIVMLLRIFGVEEEALALTDEEVDSKLALITDAADVTHWAKKQIAYAIDKGYVKVMPDGSFGPKQVLNARAYSSMILQMLGYDGDFNYRTAALSLAKKAVLQLNKQKTLIVTL
;
A
#
# COMPACT_ATOMS: atom_id res chain seq x y z
N MET A 1 -32.27 -36.08 -36.78
CA MET A 1 -33.43 -35.30 -36.26
C MET A 1 -33.19 -34.69 -34.87
N LYS A 2 -32.73 -35.41 -33.84
CA LYS A 2 -32.51 -34.84 -32.49
C LYS A 2 -31.42 -33.76 -32.39
N GLN A 3 -30.42 -33.75 -33.29
CA GLN A 3 -29.35 -32.75 -33.29
C GLN A 3 -29.80 -31.40 -33.90
N ASN A 4 -30.65 -31.45 -34.93
CA ASN A 4 -31.25 -30.25 -35.52
C ASN A 4 -32.32 -29.63 -34.61
N LEU A 5 -33.01 -30.44 -33.79
CA LEU A 5 -33.98 -29.91 -32.83
C LEU A 5 -33.28 -29.08 -31.74
N LYS A 6 -32.12 -29.51 -31.22
CA LYS A 6 -31.35 -28.73 -30.23
C LYS A 6 -30.80 -27.41 -30.77
N GLN A 7 -30.39 -27.36 -32.05
CA GLN A 7 -29.95 -26.09 -32.65
C GLN A 7 -31.12 -25.14 -32.92
N VAL A 8 -32.27 -25.65 -33.34
CA VAL A 8 -33.47 -24.82 -33.57
C VAL A 8 -34.06 -24.30 -32.24
N THR A 9 -34.04 -25.08 -31.15
CA THR A 9 -34.46 -24.60 -29.81
C THR A 9 -33.48 -23.58 -29.22
N LEU A 10 -32.18 -23.69 -29.51
CA LEU A 10 -31.18 -22.72 -29.05
C LEU A 10 -31.28 -21.39 -29.82
N ILE A 11 -31.53 -21.43 -31.13
CA ILE A 11 -31.69 -20.22 -31.94
C ILE A 11 -33.02 -19.52 -31.63
N THR A 12 -34.09 -20.26 -31.36
CA THR A 12 -35.35 -19.66 -30.89
C THR A 12 -35.26 -19.09 -29.48
N LEU A 13 -34.46 -19.68 -28.58
CA LEU A 13 -34.20 -19.11 -27.25
C LEU A 13 -33.31 -17.85 -27.32
N ILE A 14 -32.32 -17.81 -28.22
CA ILE A 14 -31.48 -16.63 -28.47
C ILE A 14 -32.31 -15.51 -29.11
N ALA A 15 -33.21 -15.82 -30.05
CA ALA A 15 -34.12 -14.84 -30.64
C ALA A 15 -35.18 -14.31 -29.65
N LEU A 16 -35.65 -15.15 -28.71
CA LEU A 16 -36.53 -14.73 -27.62
C LEU A 16 -35.79 -13.85 -26.60
N LEU A 17 -34.50 -14.12 -26.35
CA LEU A 17 -33.65 -13.31 -25.49
C LEU A 17 -33.30 -11.95 -26.13
N THR A 18 -33.07 -11.88 -27.45
CA THR A 18 -32.80 -10.59 -28.12
C THR A 18 -34.00 -9.65 -28.14
N ASN A 19 -35.23 -10.18 -28.08
CA ASN A 19 -36.46 -9.35 -28.00
C ASN A 19 -36.90 -9.01 -26.57
N LEU A 20 -36.20 -9.51 -25.53
CA LEU A 20 -36.37 -9.07 -24.14
C LEU A 20 -35.43 -7.92 -23.75
N PHE A 21 -34.47 -7.56 -24.59
CA PHE A 21 -33.61 -6.38 -24.42
C PHE A 21 -34.07 -5.15 -25.23
N ALA A 22 -35.12 -5.27 -26.02
CA ALA A 22 -35.68 -4.17 -26.79
C ALA A 22 -36.76 -3.41 -26.02
N SER A 23 -36.51 -3.05 -24.75
CA SER A 23 -37.23 -2.02 -23.96
C SER A 23 -36.58 -1.79 -22.59
N PHE A 24 -35.27 -1.59 -22.56
CA PHE A 24 -34.72 -0.64 -21.59
C PHE A 24 -34.15 0.47 -22.45
N THR A 25 -34.81 1.62 -22.43
CA THR A 25 -34.17 2.86 -22.86
C THR A 25 -32.84 2.94 -22.12
N ALA A 26 -31.75 2.74 -22.84
CA ALA A 26 -30.43 3.12 -22.38
C ALA A 26 -30.52 4.61 -22.01
N GLN A 27 -30.62 4.91 -20.73
CA GLN A 27 -30.05 6.16 -20.26
C GLN A 27 -28.57 6.04 -20.58
N ALA A 28 -28.13 6.77 -21.60
CA ALA A 28 -26.73 6.93 -21.89
C ALA A 28 -26.08 7.44 -20.60
N GLN A 29 -25.33 6.57 -19.92
CA GLN A 29 -24.42 7.00 -18.88
C GLN A 29 -23.46 7.98 -19.56
N GLU A 30 -23.37 9.22 -19.06
CA GLU A 30 -22.41 10.18 -19.58
C GLU A 30 -21.02 9.56 -19.49
N GLN A 31 -20.44 9.22 -20.64
CA GLN A 31 -19.10 8.65 -20.70
C GLN A 31 -18.10 9.80 -20.57
N PHE A 32 -17.48 9.93 -19.39
CA PHE A 32 -16.44 10.92 -19.14
C PHE A 32 -15.10 10.49 -19.76
N SER A 33 -14.36 11.44 -20.30
CA SER A 33 -13.14 11.13 -21.07
C SER A 33 -11.92 10.89 -20.19
N TYR A 34 -11.90 11.44 -18.97
CA TYR A 34 -10.73 11.43 -18.08
C TYR A 34 -11.02 10.75 -16.73
N GLU A 35 -11.96 9.80 -16.70
CA GLU A 35 -12.33 9.10 -15.46
C GLU A 35 -11.18 8.25 -14.89
N GLN A 36 -10.40 7.61 -15.76
CA GLN A 36 -9.24 6.83 -15.35
C GLN A 36 -8.13 7.72 -14.77
N GLU A 37 -7.87 8.87 -15.40
CA GLU A 37 -6.94 9.88 -14.92
C GLU A 37 -7.40 10.44 -13.56
N ALA A 38 -8.70 10.65 -13.37
CA ALA A 38 -9.25 11.07 -12.08
C ALA A 38 -8.98 10.05 -10.98
N ARG A 39 -9.14 8.76 -11.29
CA ARG A 39 -8.82 7.64 -10.37
C ARG A 39 -7.35 7.63 -10.01
N ILE A 40 -6.46 7.78 -10.99
CA ILE A 40 -5.01 7.83 -10.77
C ILE A 40 -4.64 9.02 -9.89
N LEU A 41 -5.09 10.23 -10.23
CA LEU A 41 -4.81 11.41 -9.40
C LEU A 41 -5.36 11.26 -7.98
N TYR A 42 -6.49 10.57 -7.81
CA TYR A 42 -7.03 10.27 -6.49
C TYR A 42 -6.17 9.28 -5.71
N ASP A 43 -5.72 8.20 -6.34
CA ASP A 43 -4.83 7.21 -5.69
C ASP A 43 -3.49 7.82 -5.29
N LEU A 44 -2.97 8.77 -6.07
CA LEU A 44 -1.76 9.53 -5.75
C LEU A 44 -2.01 10.70 -4.76
N ALA A 45 -3.22 10.83 -4.21
CA ALA A 45 -3.64 11.91 -3.31
C ALA A 45 -3.53 13.35 -3.89
N LEU A 46 -3.46 13.48 -5.22
CA LEU A 46 -3.40 14.76 -5.94
C LEU A 46 -4.80 15.28 -6.33
N TYR A 47 -5.84 14.46 -6.15
CA TYR A 47 -7.24 14.79 -6.41
C TYR A 47 -8.16 14.16 -5.36
N LYS A 48 -9.16 14.89 -4.86
CA LYS A 48 -10.04 14.40 -3.77
C LYS A 48 -11.49 14.14 -4.20
N GLY A 49 -11.93 14.69 -5.34
CA GLY A 49 -13.35 14.68 -5.71
C GLY A 49 -14.20 15.50 -4.75
N VAL A 50 -15.45 15.07 -4.50
CA VAL A 50 -16.37 15.69 -3.52
C VAL A 50 -16.48 14.93 -2.20
N SER A 51 -16.02 13.68 -2.16
CA SER A 51 -16.09 12.84 -0.97
C SER A 51 -14.75 12.76 -0.24
N ASP A 52 -14.83 12.89 1.09
CA ASP A 52 -13.74 12.69 2.02
C ASP A 52 -13.63 11.25 2.52
N THR A 53 -14.42 10.29 2.01
CA THR A 53 -14.21 8.84 2.24
C THR A 53 -14.09 8.00 0.98
N ASP A 54 -14.82 8.35 -0.08
CA ASP A 54 -14.99 7.51 -1.28
C ASP A 54 -14.49 8.20 -2.57
N PHE A 55 -14.27 7.42 -3.62
CA PHE A 55 -13.92 7.96 -4.93
C PHE A 55 -15.17 8.51 -5.62
N GLU A 56 -15.44 9.79 -5.39
CA GLU A 56 -16.53 10.53 -6.02
C GLU A 56 -15.97 11.73 -6.79
N PRO A 57 -15.55 11.55 -8.06
CA PRO A 57 -14.77 12.55 -8.75
C PRO A 57 -15.59 13.77 -9.21
N ASP A 58 -16.93 13.69 -9.27
CA ASP A 58 -17.82 14.77 -9.71
C ASP A 58 -17.37 15.39 -11.06
N LEU A 59 -17.09 14.56 -12.05
CA LEU A 59 -16.48 14.99 -13.33
C LEU A 59 -17.35 15.96 -14.14
N GLY A 60 -18.67 15.93 -13.96
CA GLY A 60 -19.61 16.89 -14.55
C GLY A 60 -19.63 18.27 -13.86
N GLY A 61 -18.99 18.41 -12.70
CA GLY A 61 -19.06 19.61 -11.87
C GLY A 61 -18.55 20.89 -12.55
N VAL A 62 -19.29 21.98 -12.37
CA VAL A 62 -18.92 23.32 -12.88
C VAL A 62 -17.80 23.93 -12.04
N LEU A 63 -16.86 24.58 -12.73
CA LEU A 63 -15.66 25.17 -12.15
C LEU A 63 -15.65 26.70 -12.23
N THR A 64 -15.25 27.30 -11.11
CA THR A 64 -14.91 28.72 -11.00
C THR A 64 -13.41 28.89 -10.82
N LYS A 65 -12.89 30.11 -11.00
CA LYS A 65 -11.48 30.44 -10.82
C LYS A 65 -10.95 29.98 -9.46
N GLU A 66 -11.66 30.27 -8.37
CA GLU A 66 -11.27 29.85 -7.01
C GLU A 66 -11.21 28.32 -6.84
N LYS A 67 -12.13 27.56 -7.46
CA LYS A 67 -12.08 26.08 -7.49
C LYS A 67 -10.86 25.58 -8.25
N GLY A 68 -10.52 26.22 -9.36
CA GLY A 68 -9.31 25.94 -10.12
C GLY A 68 -8.06 26.11 -9.27
N VAL A 69 -7.97 27.18 -8.47
CA VAL A 69 -6.83 27.42 -7.56
C VAL A 69 -6.68 26.31 -6.53
N VAL A 70 -7.78 25.89 -5.88
CA VAL A 70 -7.73 24.83 -4.87
C VAL A 70 -7.26 23.51 -5.48
N MET A 71 -7.79 23.14 -6.65
CA MET A 71 -7.35 21.92 -7.36
C MET A 71 -5.90 22.02 -7.84
N LEU A 72 -5.45 23.21 -8.24
CA LEU A 72 -4.05 23.45 -8.61
C LEU A 72 -3.11 23.25 -7.41
N LEU A 73 -3.41 23.81 -6.24
CA LEU A 73 -2.58 23.62 -5.05
C LEU A 73 -2.54 22.15 -4.60
N ARG A 74 -3.63 21.41 -4.79
CA ARG A 74 -3.68 19.94 -4.58
C ARG A 74 -2.76 19.21 -5.55
N LEU A 75 -2.84 19.53 -6.84
CA LEU A 75 -1.99 18.93 -7.87
C LEU A 75 -0.50 19.11 -7.56
N PHE A 76 -0.11 20.26 -7.04
CA PHE A 76 1.27 20.56 -6.65
C PHE A 76 1.59 20.18 -5.19
N GLY A 77 0.65 19.55 -4.48
CA GLY A 77 0.83 19.04 -3.13
C GLY A 77 1.15 20.09 -2.06
N VAL A 78 0.66 21.31 -2.25
CA VAL A 78 0.88 22.46 -1.35
C VAL A 78 -0.39 22.97 -0.69
N GLU A 79 -1.53 22.28 -0.85
CA GLU A 79 -2.81 22.67 -0.23
C GLU A 79 -2.70 22.74 1.31
N GLU A 80 -2.06 21.77 1.95
CA GLU A 80 -1.93 21.74 3.42
C GLU A 80 -1.14 22.95 3.94
N ALA A 81 -0.09 23.37 3.24
CA ALA A 81 0.66 24.57 3.57
C ALA A 81 -0.20 25.84 3.43
N ALA A 82 -1.13 25.87 2.48
CA ALA A 82 -2.08 26.95 2.35
C ALA A 82 -3.12 26.97 3.48
N LEU A 83 -3.64 25.79 3.86
CA LEU A 83 -4.62 25.65 4.95
C LEU A 83 -4.05 26.03 6.31
N ALA A 84 -2.72 26.00 6.48
CA ALA A 84 -2.02 26.44 7.68
C ALA A 84 -2.06 27.96 7.92
N LEU A 85 -2.42 28.78 6.92
CA LEU A 85 -2.61 30.22 7.11
C LEU A 85 -3.75 30.51 8.10
N THR A 86 -3.60 31.57 8.88
CA THR A 86 -4.70 32.16 9.64
C THR A 86 -5.62 32.98 8.74
N ASP A 87 -6.87 33.21 9.16
CA ASP A 87 -7.80 34.03 8.39
C ASP A 87 -7.32 35.48 8.25
N ALA A 88 -6.65 36.01 9.28
CA ALA A 88 -6.07 37.35 9.28
C ALA A 88 -4.93 37.47 8.25
N GLU A 89 -4.01 36.50 8.20
CA GLU A 89 -2.96 36.47 7.18
C GLU A 89 -3.55 36.33 5.77
N ALA A 90 -4.61 35.54 5.62
CA ALA A 90 -5.28 35.39 4.34
C ALA A 90 -5.93 36.70 3.87
N ASP A 91 -6.58 37.42 4.78
CA ASP A 91 -7.19 38.73 4.49
C ASP A 91 -6.13 39.78 4.12
N GLU A 92 -5.01 39.83 4.83
CA GLU A 92 -3.89 40.72 4.51
C GLU A 92 -3.36 40.47 3.09
N LYS A 93 -3.13 39.21 2.74
CA LYS A 93 -2.61 38.80 1.43
C LYS A 93 -3.57 39.10 0.28
N LEU A 94 -4.87 39.10 0.54
CA LEU A 94 -5.91 39.38 -0.46
C LEU A 94 -6.33 40.85 -0.52
N ALA A 95 -5.90 41.69 0.42
CA ALA A 95 -6.31 43.10 0.52
C ALA A 95 -5.99 43.93 -0.73
N MET A 96 -5.07 43.46 -1.57
CA MET A 96 -4.76 44.09 -2.86
C MET A 96 -5.87 43.95 -3.91
N PHE A 97 -6.84 43.05 -3.72
CA PHE A 97 -7.93 42.83 -4.65
C PHE A 97 -9.21 43.54 -4.25
N THR A 98 -9.81 44.24 -5.21
CA THR A 98 -11.07 44.99 -5.01
C THR A 98 -12.27 44.08 -4.73
N ASP A 99 -12.20 42.82 -5.16
CA ASP A 99 -13.22 41.79 -5.02
C ASP A 99 -12.79 40.63 -4.09
N ALA A 100 -11.85 40.88 -3.18
CA ALA A 100 -11.38 39.89 -2.21
C ALA A 100 -12.52 39.27 -1.38
N ALA A 101 -13.58 40.04 -1.11
CA ALA A 101 -14.77 39.59 -0.38
C ALA A 101 -15.58 38.52 -1.14
N ASP A 102 -15.43 38.41 -2.46
CA ASP A 102 -16.13 37.43 -3.28
C ASP A 102 -15.46 36.04 -3.24
N VAL A 103 -14.25 35.94 -2.68
CA VAL A 103 -13.56 34.67 -2.48
C VAL A 103 -14.31 33.87 -1.41
N GLY A 104 -14.72 32.65 -1.74
CA GLY A 104 -15.42 31.80 -0.79
C GLY A 104 -14.56 31.50 0.44
N LEU A 105 -15.16 31.51 1.64
CA LEU A 105 -14.44 31.24 2.89
C LEU A 105 -13.66 29.91 2.85
N TRP A 106 -14.23 28.89 2.20
CA TRP A 106 -13.63 27.56 2.00
C TRP A 106 -12.36 27.58 1.13
N ALA A 107 -12.16 28.59 0.28
CA ALA A 107 -11.01 28.75 -0.63
C ALA A 107 -10.08 29.89 -0.23
N LYS A 108 -10.47 30.73 0.74
CA LYS A 108 -9.80 32.00 1.06
C LYS A 108 -8.31 31.80 1.33
N LYS A 109 -7.96 30.82 2.16
CA LYS A 109 -6.56 30.52 2.52
C LYS A 109 -5.75 30.02 1.33
N GLN A 110 -6.33 29.15 0.51
CA GLN A 110 -5.71 28.64 -0.72
C GLN A 110 -5.46 29.75 -1.73
N VAL A 111 -6.44 30.62 -1.97
CA VAL A 111 -6.28 31.76 -2.87
C VAL A 111 -5.22 32.73 -2.34
N ALA A 112 -5.26 33.06 -1.04
CA ALA A 112 -4.27 33.90 -0.40
C ALA A 112 -2.85 33.35 -0.51
N TYR A 113 -2.67 32.04 -0.26
CA TYR A 113 -1.39 31.36 -0.42
C TYR A 113 -0.88 31.42 -1.86
N ALA A 114 -1.74 31.13 -2.85
CA ALA A 114 -1.36 31.17 -4.26
C ALA A 114 -0.92 32.57 -4.71
N VAL A 115 -1.56 33.62 -4.17
CA VAL A 115 -1.20 35.02 -4.43
C VAL A 115 0.12 35.38 -3.76
N ASP A 116 0.31 35.03 -2.49
CA ASP A 116 1.55 35.26 -1.72
C ASP A 116 2.77 34.64 -2.39
N LYS A 117 2.63 33.40 -2.84
CA LYS A 117 3.69 32.68 -3.58
C LYS A 117 3.84 33.14 -5.04
N LYS A 118 3.01 34.10 -5.48
CA LYS A 118 2.96 34.60 -6.86
C LYS A 118 2.70 33.50 -7.89
N TYR A 119 2.06 32.42 -7.46
CA TYR A 119 1.62 31.34 -8.34
C TYR A 119 0.43 31.77 -9.20
N ILE A 120 -0.35 32.75 -8.73
CA ILE A 120 -1.49 33.32 -9.46
C ILE A 120 -1.50 34.83 -9.25
N LYS A 121 -1.86 35.57 -10.31
CA LYS A 121 -2.02 37.03 -10.29
C LYS A 121 -3.47 37.46 -10.48
N GLY A 122 -3.81 38.64 -9.96
CA GLY A 122 -5.01 39.35 -10.35
C GLY A 122 -4.88 40.03 -11.70
N LEU A 123 -5.95 40.68 -12.11
CA LEU A 123 -6.03 41.42 -13.36
C LEU A 123 -5.52 42.85 -13.18
N PRO A 124 -5.16 43.54 -14.29
CA PRO A 124 -4.69 44.94 -14.24
C PRO A 124 -5.70 45.92 -13.62
N ASP A 125 -6.98 45.57 -13.58
CA ASP A 125 -8.06 46.36 -12.95
C ASP A 125 -8.11 46.20 -11.42
N GLY A 126 -7.18 45.45 -10.82
CA GLY A 126 -7.11 45.18 -9.39
C GLY A 126 -8.10 44.10 -8.92
N SER A 127 -8.80 43.39 -9.82
CA SER A 127 -9.71 42.30 -9.45
C SER A 127 -9.05 40.91 -9.53
N PHE A 128 -9.51 39.97 -8.71
CA PHE A 128 -9.15 38.56 -8.78
C PHE A 128 -10.15 37.74 -9.61
N ARG A 129 -11.43 38.09 -9.59
CA ARG A 129 -12.58 37.43 -10.22
C ARG A 129 -12.77 35.96 -9.78
N PRO A 130 -12.97 35.69 -8.48
CA PRO A 130 -13.03 34.32 -7.95
C PRO A 130 -14.17 33.48 -8.53
N LYS A 131 -15.30 34.11 -8.87
CA LYS A 131 -16.51 33.44 -9.40
C LYS A 131 -16.54 33.29 -10.92
N GLN A 132 -15.54 33.82 -11.63
CA GLN A 132 -15.45 33.67 -13.09
C GLN A 132 -15.40 32.17 -13.44
N ALA A 133 -16.16 31.76 -14.47
CA ALA A 133 -16.10 30.40 -15.00
C ALA A 133 -14.67 30.08 -15.45
N LEU A 134 -14.16 28.93 -15.03
CA LEU A 134 -12.82 28.50 -15.38
C LEU A 134 -12.82 27.98 -16.83
N ASN A 135 -11.89 28.45 -17.65
CA ASN A 135 -11.63 27.90 -18.99
C ASN A 135 -10.23 27.29 -19.08
N GLY A 136 -9.96 26.56 -20.17
CA GLY A 136 -8.70 25.84 -20.33
C GLY A 136 -7.48 26.75 -20.41
N LYS A 137 -7.56 27.89 -21.11
CA LYS A 137 -6.47 28.89 -21.17
C LYS A 137 -6.10 29.39 -19.79
N LEU A 138 -7.10 29.77 -18.99
CA LEU A 138 -6.91 30.26 -17.64
C LEU A 138 -6.26 29.20 -16.74
N TYR A 139 -6.74 27.95 -16.76
CA TYR A 139 -6.15 26.90 -15.93
C TYR A 139 -4.72 26.56 -16.36
N CYS A 140 -4.45 26.42 -17.67
CA CYS A 140 -3.09 26.19 -18.18
C CYS A 140 -2.13 27.33 -17.83
N SER A 141 -2.61 28.58 -17.86
CA SER A 141 -1.79 29.74 -17.48
C SER A 141 -1.36 29.71 -16.01
N MET A 142 -2.24 29.26 -15.10
CA MET A 142 -1.89 29.11 -13.68
C MET A 142 -0.85 28.00 -13.47
N ILE A 143 -0.95 26.90 -14.22
CA ILE A 143 0.03 25.81 -14.17
C ILE A 143 1.39 26.32 -14.65
N LEU A 144 1.45 27.02 -15.78
CA LEU A 144 2.68 27.62 -16.29
C LEU A 144 3.32 28.58 -15.29
N GLN A 145 2.51 29.40 -14.62
CA GLN A 145 2.99 30.30 -13.56
C GLN A 145 3.60 29.50 -12.38
N MET A 146 2.93 28.43 -11.92
CA MET A 146 3.50 27.54 -10.89
C MET A 146 4.80 26.87 -11.30
N LEU A 147 4.98 26.59 -12.59
CA LEU A 147 6.20 25.98 -13.13
C LEU A 147 7.34 26.98 -13.36
N GLY A 148 7.12 28.26 -13.04
CA GLY A 148 8.12 29.32 -13.14
C GLY A 148 8.18 30.01 -14.50
N TYR A 149 7.20 29.77 -15.39
CA TYR A 149 7.12 30.44 -16.70
C TYR A 149 6.34 31.77 -16.67
N ASP A 150 6.22 32.37 -15.49
CA ASP A 150 5.52 33.63 -15.33
C ASP A 150 6.15 34.73 -16.19
N GLY A 151 5.37 35.28 -17.13
CA GLY A 151 5.82 36.29 -18.09
C GLY A 151 6.47 35.74 -19.36
N ASP A 152 6.65 34.42 -19.51
CA ASP A 152 7.30 33.81 -20.68
C ASP A 152 6.33 33.22 -21.71
N PHE A 153 5.02 33.35 -21.49
CA PHE A 153 3.99 32.85 -22.39
C PHE A 153 2.88 33.89 -22.63
N ASP A 154 2.23 33.80 -23.79
CA ASP A 154 1.01 34.55 -24.08
C ASP A 154 -0.19 33.78 -23.53
N TYR A 155 -1.05 34.47 -22.77
CA TYR A 155 -2.30 33.92 -22.26
C TYR A 155 -3.15 33.26 -23.36
N ASN A 156 -3.17 33.84 -24.56
CA ASN A 156 -3.96 33.33 -25.68
C ASN A 156 -3.44 31.99 -26.24
N THR A 157 -2.22 31.58 -25.90
CA THR A 157 -1.61 30.32 -26.31
C THR A 157 -1.20 29.45 -25.13
N ALA A 158 -1.72 29.72 -23.92
CA ALA A 158 -1.29 29.07 -22.69
C ALA A 158 -1.34 27.53 -22.75
N ALA A 159 -2.37 26.92 -23.35
CA ALA A 159 -2.43 25.45 -23.45
C ALA A 159 -1.41 24.91 -24.47
N THR A 160 -1.10 25.68 -25.52
CA THR A 160 -0.02 25.35 -26.45
C THR A 160 1.35 25.43 -25.77
N SER A 161 1.61 26.48 -24.98
CA SER A 161 2.85 26.61 -24.20
C SER A 161 3.00 25.47 -23.19
N LEU A 162 1.93 25.08 -22.51
CA LEU A 162 1.95 23.93 -21.60
C LEU A 162 2.25 22.61 -22.35
N SER A 163 1.75 22.46 -23.58
CA SER A 163 2.08 21.32 -24.43
C SER A 163 3.56 21.27 -24.82
N GLN A 164 4.16 22.42 -25.14
CA GLN A 164 5.58 22.52 -25.52
C GLN A 164 6.54 22.05 -24.41
N ILE A 165 6.12 22.15 -23.15
CA ILE A 165 6.90 21.69 -21.99
C ILE A 165 6.48 20.30 -21.51
N GLY A 166 5.65 19.58 -22.28
CA GLY A 166 5.25 18.19 -22.01
C GLY A 166 3.98 18.03 -21.17
N GLY A 167 3.29 19.11 -20.80
CA GLY A 167 2.10 19.06 -19.95
C GLY A 167 0.80 18.66 -20.66
N LEU A 168 0.76 18.71 -21.99
CA LEU A 168 -0.41 18.34 -22.80
C LEU A 168 0.04 17.75 -24.14
N THR A 169 -0.75 16.83 -24.70
CA THR A 169 -0.61 16.45 -26.12
C THR A 169 -1.04 17.59 -27.03
N SER A 170 -0.58 17.59 -28.29
CA SER A 170 -1.00 18.60 -29.28
C SER A 170 -2.52 18.65 -29.49
N ALA A 171 -3.20 17.50 -29.43
CA ALA A 171 -4.66 17.43 -29.55
C ALA A 171 -5.37 18.05 -28.33
N GLN A 172 -4.87 17.79 -27.12
CA GLN A 172 -5.38 18.43 -25.91
C GLN A 172 -5.11 19.93 -25.91
N ALA A 173 -3.95 20.38 -26.38
CA ALA A 173 -3.63 21.79 -26.50
C ALA A 173 -4.65 22.51 -27.40
N ILE A 174 -4.97 21.95 -28.57
CA ILE A 174 -6.00 22.49 -29.47
C ILE A 174 -7.37 22.54 -28.78
N LYS A 175 -7.76 21.47 -28.08
CA LYS A 175 -9.04 21.38 -27.37
C LYS A 175 -9.16 22.42 -26.24
N PHE A 176 -8.12 22.59 -25.44
CA PHE A 176 -8.17 23.38 -24.21
C PHE A 176 -7.69 24.82 -24.37
N ASN A 177 -7.08 25.18 -25.50
CA ASN A 177 -6.75 26.57 -25.82
C ASN A 177 -7.99 27.38 -26.28
N SER A 178 -9.04 27.34 -25.48
CA SER A 178 -10.36 27.93 -25.74
C SER A 178 -10.85 28.79 -24.58
N ASP A 179 -11.70 29.77 -24.88
CA ASP A 179 -12.41 30.59 -23.88
C ASP A 179 -13.63 29.89 -23.27
N THR A 180 -14.04 28.75 -23.83
CA THR A 180 -15.16 27.95 -23.31
C THR A 180 -14.88 27.46 -21.90
N ALA A 181 -15.88 27.58 -21.02
CA ALA A 181 -15.81 27.06 -19.66
C ALA A 181 -15.58 25.54 -19.66
N ILE A 182 -14.73 25.08 -18.75
CA ILE A 182 -14.40 23.67 -18.56
C ILE A 182 -15.11 23.09 -17.33
N ASN A 183 -15.42 21.80 -17.39
CA ASN A 183 -15.89 21.01 -16.25
C ASN A 183 -14.71 20.28 -15.57
N ARG A 184 -15.02 19.55 -14.49
CA ARG A 184 -14.01 18.78 -13.74
C ARG A 184 -13.33 17.68 -14.55
N ASP A 185 -14.03 17.02 -15.47
CA ASP A 185 -13.43 16.05 -16.41
C ASP A 185 -12.27 16.68 -17.19
N SER A 186 -12.52 17.85 -17.80
CA SER A 186 -11.51 18.58 -18.56
C SER A 186 -10.35 19.08 -17.67
N LEU A 187 -10.65 19.56 -16.45
CA LEU A 187 -9.61 19.96 -15.49
C LEU A 187 -8.72 18.78 -15.09
N VAL A 188 -9.30 17.61 -14.86
CA VAL A 188 -8.55 16.38 -14.56
C VAL A 188 -7.61 16.04 -15.72
N GLY A 189 -8.10 16.04 -16.95
CA GLY A 189 -7.28 15.77 -18.13
C GLY A 189 -6.08 16.72 -18.26
N ILE A 190 -6.28 18.02 -18.00
CA ILE A 190 -5.19 19.00 -17.99
C ILE A 190 -4.22 18.72 -16.83
N SER A 191 -4.74 18.46 -15.64
CA SER A 191 -3.95 18.23 -14.42
C SER A 191 -3.08 16.98 -14.54
N PHE A 192 -3.64 15.88 -15.06
CA PHE A 192 -2.93 14.63 -15.26
C PHE A 192 -1.78 14.78 -16.26
N GLY A 193 -2.03 15.41 -17.41
CA GLY A 193 -0.97 15.70 -18.38
C GLY A 193 0.12 16.59 -17.77
N SER A 194 -0.26 17.55 -16.92
CA SER A 194 0.67 18.49 -16.29
C SER A 194 1.64 17.82 -15.32
N LEU A 195 1.39 16.58 -14.87
CA LEU A 195 2.38 15.79 -14.13
C LEU A 195 3.66 15.55 -14.94
N GLN A 196 3.56 15.57 -16.28
CA GLN A 196 4.68 15.43 -17.21
C GLN A 196 5.30 16.77 -17.63
N ALA A 197 4.68 17.90 -17.27
CA ALA A 197 5.19 19.23 -17.59
C ALA A 197 6.52 19.48 -16.87
N ARG A 198 7.46 20.12 -17.56
CA ARG A 198 8.78 20.49 -17.01
C ARG A 198 8.76 21.87 -16.39
N THR A 199 9.54 22.05 -15.33
CA THR A 199 9.77 23.37 -14.75
C THR A 199 10.77 24.19 -15.57
N LYS A 200 10.72 25.52 -15.41
CA LYS A 200 11.71 26.44 -15.99
C LYS A 200 13.06 26.41 -15.25
N ALA A 201 13.14 25.74 -14.09
CA ALA A 201 14.35 25.66 -13.29
C ALA A 201 15.51 25.01 -14.10
N PRO A 202 16.79 25.28 -13.75
CA PRO A 202 17.94 24.79 -14.52
C PRO A 202 18.00 23.27 -14.71
N ASP A 203 17.42 22.51 -13.78
CA ASP A 203 17.30 21.05 -13.80
C ASP A 203 16.11 20.54 -14.63
N SER A 204 15.15 21.42 -14.96
CA SER A 204 13.98 21.16 -15.82
C SER A 204 13.20 19.87 -15.47
N LYS A 205 13.08 19.61 -14.16
CA LYS A 205 12.37 18.44 -13.61
C LYS A 205 10.88 18.45 -13.98
N LYS A 206 10.32 17.26 -14.21
CA LYS A 206 8.88 17.06 -14.38
C LYS A 206 8.16 17.29 -13.04
N VAL A 207 6.89 17.70 -13.07
CA VAL A 207 6.08 17.88 -11.86
C VAL A 207 6.04 16.61 -11.01
N ILE A 208 5.81 15.44 -11.61
CA ILE A 208 5.77 14.17 -10.86
C ILE A 208 7.09 13.86 -10.14
N GLU A 209 8.22 14.22 -10.72
CA GLU A 209 9.55 14.02 -10.11
C GLU A 209 9.69 14.88 -8.86
N ILE A 210 9.26 16.15 -8.93
CA ILE A 210 9.27 17.08 -7.78
C ILE A 210 8.35 16.58 -6.65
N LEU A 211 7.18 16.05 -6.99
CA LEU A 211 6.24 15.53 -6.00
C LEU A 211 6.79 14.30 -5.26
N ILE A 212 7.52 13.43 -5.97
CA ILE A 212 8.19 12.27 -5.38
C ILE A 212 9.35 12.69 -4.48
N GLU A 213 10.19 13.62 -4.93
CA GLU A 213 11.31 14.14 -4.13
C GLU A 213 10.85 14.79 -2.82
N LYS A 214 9.69 15.44 -2.84
CA LYS A 214 9.05 16.02 -1.65
C LYS A 214 8.33 15.00 -0.76
N GLY A 215 8.28 13.73 -1.17
CA GLY A 215 7.55 12.67 -0.46
C GLY A 215 6.03 12.84 -0.47
N ILE A 216 5.50 13.65 -1.39
CA ILE A 216 4.06 13.89 -1.56
C ILE A 216 3.43 12.71 -2.30
N VAL A 217 4.14 12.20 -3.30
CA VAL A 217 3.74 11.02 -4.09
C VAL A 217 4.72 9.90 -3.85
N ASP A 218 4.22 8.69 -3.58
CA ASP A 218 5.05 7.51 -3.52
C ASP A 218 5.51 7.10 -4.93
N LYS A 219 6.82 6.87 -5.07
CA LYS A 219 7.45 6.53 -6.35
C LYS A 219 6.89 5.22 -6.93
N GLN A 220 6.66 4.23 -6.08
CA GLN A 220 6.18 2.92 -6.49
C GLN A 220 4.73 3.01 -6.98
N GLU A 221 3.91 3.80 -6.29
CA GLU A 221 2.53 4.08 -6.71
C GLU A 221 2.48 4.84 -8.05
N ALA A 222 3.35 5.84 -8.26
CA ALA A 222 3.43 6.57 -9.53
C ALA A 222 3.84 5.70 -10.72
N ILE A 223 4.71 4.72 -10.52
CA ILE A 223 5.10 3.74 -11.57
C ILE A 223 3.94 2.79 -11.86
N VAL A 224 3.31 2.22 -10.81
CA VAL A 224 2.17 1.29 -10.97
C VAL A 224 0.99 1.99 -11.66
N ALA A 225 0.77 3.26 -11.35
CA ALA A 225 -0.24 4.09 -11.98
C ALA A 225 0.11 4.51 -13.43
N GLY A 226 1.31 4.18 -13.91
CA GLY A 226 1.76 4.48 -15.27
C GLY A 226 2.09 5.96 -15.53
N VAL A 227 2.19 6.77 -14.47
CA VAL A 227 2.56 8.20 -14.55
C VAL A 227 4.06 8.36 -14.76
N ILE A 228 4.85 7.43 -14.21
CA ILE A 228 6.27 7.26 -14.53
C ILE A 228 6.40 6.01 -15.41
N LYS A 229 7.02 6.19 -16.58
CA LYS A 229 7.36 5.09 -17.48
C LYS A 229 8.60 4.37 -16.94
N GLY A 230 8.51 3.06 -16.77
CA GLY A 230 9.66 2.19 -16.53
C GLY A 230 10.18 1.57 -17.82
N LEU A 231 10.78 0.37 -17.73
CA LEU A 231 11.20 -0.38 -18.91
C LEU A 231 9.99 -0.78 -19.78
N SER A 232 10.12 -0.70 -21.10
CA SER A 232 9.17 -1.24 -22.07
C SER A 232 9.47 -2.69 -22.43
N SER A 233 10.71 -3.15 -22.24
CA SER A 233 11.08 -4.56 -22.35
C SER A 233 12.24 -4.92 -21.42
N LEU A 234 12.29 -6.18 -21.00
CA LEU A 234 13.42 -6.80 -20.30
C LEU A 234 13.49 -8.28 -20.68
N THR A 235 14.62 -8.69 -21.25
CA THR A 235 14.88 -10.08 -21.68
C THR A 235 16.32 -10.47 -21.39
N ILE A 236 16.60 -11.78 -21.42
CA ILE A 236 17.92 -12.36 -21.19
C ILE A 236 18.24 -13.38 -22.29
N SER A 237 19.53 -13.50 -22.67
CA SER A 237 19.97 -14.39 -23.76
C SER A 237 19.80 -15.88 -23.45
N ASN A 238 19.86 -16.27 -22.18
CA ASN A 238 19.78 -17.66 -21.73
C ASN A 238 18.91 -17.77 -20.47
N GLY A 239 17.94 -18.68 -20.48
CA GLY A 239 16.92 -18.79 -19.44
C GLY A 239 15.65 -17.99 -19.78
N GLN A 240 14.72 -17.94 -18.84
CA GLN A 240 13.49 -17.16 -18.93
C GLN A 240 13.29 -16.43 -17.60
N LEU A 241 12.80 -15.20 -17.65
CA LEU A 241 12.40 -14.46 -16.46
C LEU A 241 11.16 -15.12 -15.85
N SER A 242 11.18 -15.30 -14.54
CA SER A 242 10.04 -15.72 -13.74
C SER A 242 9.79 -14.71 -12.61
N PRO A 243 8.64 -14.00 -12.62
CA PRO A 243 7.57 -14.05 -13.63
C PRO A 243 8.01 -13.50 -15.00
N SER A 244 7.21 -13.69 -16.05
CA SER A 244 7.44 -13.02 -17.34
C SER A 244 7.45 -11.49 -17.14
N PHE A 245 8.26 -10.78 -17.91
CA PHE A 245 8.44 -9.34 -17.72
C PHE A 245 7.11 -8.58 -17.72
N ASN A 246 6.92 -7.78 -16.66
CA ASN A 246 5.84 -6.82 -16.51
C ASN A 246 6.44 -5.54 -15.90
N PRO A 247 6.26 -4.36 -16.50
CA PRO A 247 6.90 -3.13 -16.04
C PRO A 247 6.56 -2.74 -14.58
N SER A 248 5.47 -3.28 -14.02
CA SER A 248 5.03 -3.08 -12.64
C SER A 248 5.59 -4.12 -11.65
N ILE A 249 6.41 -5.07 -12.10
CA ILE A 249 7.11 -6.06 -11.26
C ILE A 249 8.61 -5.74 -11.26
N PHE A 250 9.18 -5.58 -10.08
CA PHE A 250 10.58 -5.14 -9.88
C PHE A 250 11.53 -6.27 -9.50
N GLN A 251 11.03 -7.49 -9.32
CA GLN A 251 11.83 -8.64 -8.91
C GLN A 251 11.56 -9.84 -9.81
N TYR A 252 12.64 -10.42 -10.32
CA TYR A 252 12.64 -11.56 -11.22
C TYR A 252 13.65 -12.60 -10.79
N THR A 253 13.40 -13.84 -11.18
CA THR A 253 14.33 -14.96 -11.06
C THR A 253 14.55 -15.59 -12.41
N ALA A 254 15.73 -16.18 -12.63
CA ALA A 254 16.03 -17.00 -13.80
C ALA A 254 17.17 -17.98 -13.46
N SER A 255 17.28 -19.08 -14.20
CA SER A 255 18.34 -20.06 -14.00
C SER A 255 18.97 -20.51 -15.32
N VAL A 256 20.26 -20.84 -15.27
CA VAL A 256 21.05 -21.36 -16.40
C VAL A 256 21.90 -22.56 -15.97
N SER A 257 22.23 -23.43 -16.93
CA SER A 257 23.09 -24.59 -16.68
C SER A 257 24.50 -24.17 -16.29
N SER A 258 25.23 -25.10 -15.67
CA SER A 258 26.62 -24.92 -15.23
C SER A 258 27.60 -24.54 -16.36
N SER A 259 27.24 -24.77 -17.62
CA SER A 259 28.01 -24.40 -18.81
C SER A 259 27.89 -22.93 -19.24
N VAL A 260 26.93 -22.16 -18.71
CA VAL A 260 26.70 -20.76 -19.10
C VAL A 260 27.47 -19.84 -18.14
N TYR A 261 28.52 -19.17 -18.65
CA TYR A 261 29.39 -18.30 -17.83
C TYR A 261 29.02 -16.83 -17.90
N SER A 262 28.23 -16.41 -18.88
CA SER A 262 27.73 -15.05 -19.01
C SER A 262 26.38 -15.05 -19.72
N ILE A 263 25.61 -13.97 -19.53
CA ILE A 263 24.38 -13.69 -20.26
C ILE A 263 24.42 -12.28 -20.81
N THR A 264 23.59 -12.02 -21.81
CA THR A 264 23.26 -10.65 -22.23
C THR A 264 21.89 -10.29 -21.70
N VAL A 265 21.77 -9.16 -21.03
CA VAL A 265 20.52 -8.55 -20.58
C VAL A 265 20.14 -7.46 -21.58
N ASN A 266 19.00 -7.64 -22.26
CA ASN A 266 18.46 -6.64 -23.18
C ASN A 266 17.27 -5.98 -22.52
N ALA A 267 17.25 -4.65 -22.50
CA ALA A 267 16.16 -3.88 -21.94
C ALA A 267 15.99 -2.58 -22.73
N SER A 268 14.75 -2.13 -22.83
CA SER A 268 14.39 -0.88 -23.53
C SER A 268 13.44 -0.06 -22.69
N ALA A 269 13.38 1.24 -22.94
CA ALA A 269 12.38 2.15 -22.40
C ALA A 269 11.88 3.07 -23.53
N GLU A 270 10.67 3.63 -23.38
CA GLU A 270 10.12 4.60 -24.35
C GLU A 270 10.93 5.90 -24.41
N GLU A 271 11.48 6.33 -23.26
CA GLU A 271 12.32 7.52 -23.10
C GLU A 271 13.42 7.24 -22.06
N GLY A 272 14.47 8.06 -22.00
CA GLY A 272 15.55 7.91 -21.01
C GLY A 272 16.66 6.92 -21.38
N LYS A 273 17.47 6.55 -20.40
CA LYS A 273 18.64 5.66 -20.54
C LYS A 273 18.47 4.41 -19.69
N VAL A 274 18.99 3.28 -20.16
CA VAL A 274 18.94 2.01 -19.43
C VAL A 274 20.35 1.58 -19.06
N TYR A 275 20.51 1.11 -17.82
CA TYR A 275 21.77 0.64 -17.27
C TYR A 275 21.63 -0.79 -16.77
N VAL A 276 22.66 -1.60 -16.95
CA VAL A 276 22.78 -2.93 -16.35
C VAL A 276 24.01 -2.91 -15.45
N ASN A 277 23.82 -3.17 -14.15
CA ASN A 277 24.87 -3.04 -13.13
C ASN A 277 25.65 -1.71 -13.26
N ASP A 278 24.90 -0.60 -13.28
CA ASP A 278 25.41 0.78 -13.45
C ASP A 278 26.13 1.09 -14.77
N THR A 279 26.19 0.14 -15.70
CA THR A 279 26.77 0.35 -17.03
C THR A 279 25.67 0.69 -18.03
N LEU A 280 25.78 1.83 -18.71
CA LEU A 280 24.86 2.26 -19.76
C LEU A 280 24.84 1.22 -20.88
N ILE A 281 23.66 0.74 -21.27
CA ILE A 281 23.49 -0.21 -22.37
C ILE A 281 22.87 0.46 -23.60
N THR A 282 23.23 -0.06 -24.78
CA THR A 282 22.65 0.29 -26.09
C THR A 282 21.88 -0.91 -26.64
N GLU A 283 21.55 -0.91 -27.94
CA GLU A 283 20.78 -1.98 -28.58
C GLU A 283 21.39 -3.39 -28.45
N ASP A 284 22.69 -3.50 -28.19
CA ASP A 284 23.40 -4.78 -28.02
C ASP A 284 23.21 -5.41 -26.62
N GLY A 285 22.54 -4.70 -25.69
CA GLY A 285 22.34 -5.14 -24.32
C GLY A 285 23.60 -5.08 -23.43
N GLY A 286 23.45 -5.48 -22.17
CA GLY A 286 24.53 -5.52 -21.18
C GLY A 286 24.99 -6.94 -20.90
N SER A 287 26.29 -7.22 -21.09
CA SER A 287 26.86 -8.52 -20.73
C SER A 287 27.13 -8.62 -19.23
N VAL A 288 26.68 -9.73 -18.62
CA VAL A 288 26.88 -10.00 -17.19
C VAL A 288 27.54 -11.37 -17.02
N ASN A 289 28.69 -11.39 -16.35
CA ASN A 289 29.39 -12.63 -16.00
C ASN A 289 28.72 -13.30 -14.79
N LEU A 290 28.63 -14.62 -14.83
CA LEU A 290 27.97 -15.45 -13.82
C LEU A 290 28.98 -16.35 -13.11
N SER A 291 28.94 -16.31 -11.78
CA SER A 291 29.57 -17.31 -10.92
C SER A 291 28.58 -18.44 -10.63
N THR A 292 29.06 -19.64 -10.28
CA THR A 292 28.19 -20.71 -9.78
C THR A 292 27.39 -20.23 -8.56
N GLY A 293 26.09 -20.54 -8.51
CA GLY A 293 25.17 -20.03 -7.50
C GLY A 293 24.41 -18.78 -7.97
N ASN A 294 24.01 -17.93 -7.03
CA ASN A 294 23.17 -16.76 -7.32
C ASN A 294 24.02 -15.52 -7.66
N THR A 295 23.64 -14.82 -8.72
CA THR A 295 24.14 -13.50 -9.11
C THR A 295 22.95 -12.54 -9.17
N THR A 296 23.00 -11.43 -8.43
CA THR A 296 21.99 -10.37 -8.53
C THR A 296 22.40 -9.38 -9.62
N ILE A 297 21.48 -9.10 -10.54
CA ILE A 297 21.65 -8.16 -11.64
C ILE A 297 20.66 -7.01 -11.44
N THR A 298 21.15 -5.78 -11.47
CA THR A 298 20.30 -4.59 -11.38
C THR A 298 20.15 -3.98 -12.77
N VAL A 299 18.91 -3.76 -13.20
CA VAL A 299 18.59 -3.06 -14.44
C VAL A 299 17.87 -1.78 -14.09
N SER A 300 18.50 -0.65 -14.39
CA SER A 300 18.06 0.67 -13.97
C SER A 300 17.62 1.48 -15.18
N HIS A 301 16.39 1.96 -15.17
CA HIS A 301 15.91 2.95 -16.12
C HIS A 301 16.02 4.35 -15.50
N ARG A 302 16.80 5.23 -16.11
CA ARG A 302 17.02 6.61 -15.65
C ARG A 302 16.42 7.60 -16.64
N SER A 303 15.65 8.55 -16.12
CA SER A 303 15.12 9.69 -16.90
C SER A 303 16.27 10.49 -17.54
N GLN A 304 16.01 11.15 -18.67
CA GLN A 304 17.01 11.87 -19.47
C GLN A 304 17.68 13.07 -18.74
N PHE A 305 17.24 13.39 -17.51
CA PHE A 305 17.73 14.50 -16.69
C PHE A 305 18.03 14.12 -15.21
N ASP A 306 18.38 12.84 -14.90
CA ASP A 306 19.00 12.27 -13.66
C ASP A 306 18.53 12.85 -12.29
N GLU A 307 17.85 12.14 -11.37
CA GLU A 307 18.42 11.10 -10.47
C GLU A 307 17.43 9.95 -10.15
N LEU A 308 16.19 10.01 -10.68
CA LEU A 308 15.17 9.00 -10.38
C LEU A 308 15.38 7.76 -11.28
N SER A 309 15.87 6.68 -10.65
CA SER A 309 16.04 5.37 -11.28
C SER A 309 14.86 4.44 -11.00
N THR A 310 14.27 3.81 -12.02
CA THR A 310 13.39 2.65 -11.83
C THR A 310 14.23 1.39 -11.92
N ASP A 311 14.43 0.71 -10.78
CA ASP A 311 15.32 -0.44 -10.68
C ASP A 311 14.54 -1.76 -10.71
N TYR A 312 14.99 -2.65 -11.58
CA TYR A 312 14.51 -4.03 -11.70
C TYR A 312 15.63 -4.97 -11.30
N TYR A 313 15.32 -5.97 -10.47
CA TYR A 313 16.29 -6.92 -9.94
C TYR A 313 16.06 -8.30 -10.53
N ILE A 314 17.10 -8.91 -11.10
CA ILE A 314 17.10 -10.29 -11.56
C ILE A 314 18.03 -11.09 -10.65
N THR A 315 17.49 -12.09 -9.96
CA THR A 315 18.29 -13.11 -9.27
C THR A 315 18.54 -14.26 -10.25
N MET A 316 19.75 -14.32 -10.81
CA MET A 316 20.19 -15.36 -11.74
C MET A 316 20.90 -16.49 -11.02
N THR A 317 20.43 -17.74 -11.17
CA THR A 317 21.07 -18.92 -10.58
C THR A 317 21.79 -19.75 -11.65
N ARG A 318 23.12 -19.90 -11.52
CA ARG A 318 23.92 -20.81 -12.35
C ARG A 318 24.18 -22.11 -11.60
N GLU A 319 23.81 -23.24 -12.21
CA GLU A 319 24.00 -24.58 -11.62
C GLU A 319 25.47 -24.96 -11.41
N ALA A 320 25.75 -25.94 -10.54
CA ALA A 320 27.09 -26.48 -10.33
C ALA A 320 27.44 -27.57 -11.38
N PRO A 321 28.73 -27.78 -11.72
CA PRO A 321 29.16 -28.84 -12.64
C PRO A 321 28.92 -30.25 -12.06
N PRO A 322 28.58 -31.26 -12.89
CA PRO A 322 28.51 -32.66 -12.45
C PRO A 322 29.92 -33.31 -12.27
N ILE A 323 30.06 -34.30 -11.37
CA ILE A 323 31.33 -35.02 -11.02
C ILE A 323 31.37 -36.45 -11.65
N SER A 324 32.56 -37.01 -12.03
CA SER A 324 32.81 -38.24 -12.86
C SER A 324 33.52 -39.43 -12.11
N PRO A 325 33.59 -40.70 -12.63
CA PRO A 325 33.53 -41.94 -11.83
C PRO A 325 34.77 -42.90 -11.85
N SER A 326 35.41 -43.13 -10.70
CA SER A 326 36.08 -44.41 -10.34
C SER A 326 35.85 -44.79 -8.87
N GLU A 327 34.84 -44.19 -8.29
CA GLU A 327 34.51 -44.23 -6.88
C GLU A 327 33.08 -44.83 -6.80
N SER A 328 32.75 -45.57 -5.74
CA SER A 328 31.38 -46.09 -5.55
C SER A 328 30.36 -44.96 -5.62
N SER A 329 29.29 -45.14 -6.38
CA SER A 329 28.15 -44.22 -6.44
C SER A 329 27.06 -44.53 -5.41
N ASN A 330 27.27 -45.55 -4.57
CA ASN A 330 26.27 -46.04 -3.64
C ASN A 330 26.16 -45.13 -2.40
N ASN A 331 25.23 -44.17 -2.47
CA ASN A 331 24.89 -43.26 -1.37
C ASN A 331 23.64 -43.69 -0.60
N ASN A 332 23.34 -44.98 -0.56
CA ASN A 332 22.15 -45.50 0.11
C ASN A 332 22.38 -45.75 1.61
N LEU A 333 21.32 -45.61 2.41
CA LEU A 333 21.24 -46.16 3.76
C LEU A 333 20.71 -47.60 3.73
N ALA A 334 21.25 -48.45 4.60
CA ALA A 334 20.73 -49.77 4.96
C ALA A 334 19.70 -49.69 6.09
N LEU A 335 19.80 -48.69 6.97
CA LEU A 335 18.87 -48.46 8.08
C LEU A 335 18.77 -46.96 8.43
N LEU A 336 17.60 -46.53 8.89
CA LEU A 336 17.38 -45.25 9.54
C LEU A 336 16.39 -45.39 10.69
N SER A 337 16.72 -44.87 11.86
CA SER A 337 15.87 -44.87 13.04
C SER A 337 15.97 -43.56 13.82
N ILE A 338 14.90 -43.20 14.54
CA ILE A 338 14.79 -42.00 15.37
C ILE A 338 14.28 -42.42 16.76
N SER A 339 14.89 -41.90 17.83
CA SER A 339 14.52 -42.27 19.21
C SER A 339 13.14 -41.79 19.67
N GLY A 340 12.50 -40.92 18.90
CA GLY A 340 11.18 -40.34 19.17
C GLY A 340 9.97 -41.11 18.63
N GLY A 341 10.17 -42.16 17.81
CA GLY A 341 9.06 -42.95 17.24
C GLY A 341 9.43 -43.65 15.95
N SER A 342 8.46 -44.37 15.37
CA SER A 342 8.63 -45.08 14.10
C SER A 342 8.54 -44.12 12.92
N LEU A 343 9.38 -44.35 11.90
CA LEU A 343 9.30 -43.64 10.63
C LEU A 343 8.01 -44.01 9.90
N SER A 344 7.40 -43.02 9.25
CA SER A 344 6.28 -43.19 8.32
C SER A 344 6.67 -42.57 6.97
N PRO A 345 6.72 -43.37 5.89
CA PRO A 345 6.56 -44.83 5.84
C PRO A 345 7.70 -45.58 6.57
N GLU A 346 7.57 -46.89 6.75
CA GLU A 346 8.69 -47.71 7.24
C GLU A 346 9.92 -47.53 6.34
N PHE A 347 11.11 -47.62 6.92
CA PHE A 347 12.35 -47.34 6.20
C PHE A 347 12.47 -48.22 4.95
N ASN A 348 12.66 -47.57 3.80
CA ASN A 348 13.01 -48.19 2.54
C ASN A 348 14.09 -47.35 1.87
N THR A 349 15.17 -47.97 1.43
CA THR A 349 16.33 -47.24 0.88
C THR A 349 15.99 -46.30 -0.29
N ASN A 350 14.89 -46.56 -1.02
CA ASN A 350 14.43 -45.73 -2.13
C ASN A 350 13.54 -44.55 -1.72
N ILE A 351 13.10 -44.50 -0.45
CA ILE A 351 12.29 -43.42 0.10
C ILE A 351 13.23 -42.46 0.84
N THR A 352 13.23 -41.19 0.43
CA THR A 352 14.11 -40.15 0.97
C THR A 352 13.40 -39.19 1.92
N ASN A 353 12.08 -39.29 2.06
CA ASN A 353 11.30 -38.45 2.95
C ASN A 353 10.50 -39.31 3.91
N TYR A 354 10.69 -39.05 5.20
CA TYR A 354 9.99 -39.71 6.28
C TYR A 354 9.38 -38.69 7.20
N SER A 355 8.33 -39.09 7.91
CA SER A 355 7.82 -38.34 9.04
C SER A 355 7.84 -39.18 10.31
N VAL A 356 8.00 -38.51 11.44
CA VAL A 356 7.78 -39.09 12.76
C VAL A 356 7.11 -38.04 13.62
N SER A 357 6.02 -38.40 14.30
CA SER A 357 5.31 -37.49 15.19
C SER A 357 5.72 -37.76 16.63
N VAL A 358 6.13 -36.71 17.34
CA VAL A 358 6.51 -36.79 18.76
C VAL A 358 5.59 -35.92 19.59
N THR A 359 5.37 -36.29 20.85
CA THR A 359 4.53 -35.51 21.76
C THR A 359 5.22 -34.20 22.16
N SER A 360 4.43 -33.24 22.65
CA SER A 360 4.94 -31.94 23.10
C SER A 360 5.96 -32.01 24.25
N ALA A 361 6.02 -33.14 24.98
CA ALA A 361 6.95 -33.39 26.08
C ALA A 361 8.38 -33.78 25.62
N VAL A 362 8.57 -34.13 24.34
CA VAL A 362 9.87 -34.54 23.81
C VAL A 362 10.68 -33.30 23.45
N HIS A 363 11.75 -33.01 24.20
CA HIS A 363 12.58 -31.82 23.99
C HIS A 363 13.72 -32.02 22.99
N HIS A 364 14.21 -33.24 22.86
CA HIS A 364 15.24 -33.63 21.91
C HIS A 364 15.02 -35.06 21.44
N ILE A 365 15.61 -35.41 20.31
CA ILE A 365 15.70 -36.78 19.78
C ILE A 365 17.14 -37.09 19.37
N THR A 366 17.38 -38.33 19.01
CA THR A 366 18.62 -38.79 18.37
C THR A 366 18.27 -39.59 17.12
N ALA A 367 19.20 -39.66 16.18
CA ALA A 367 19.09 -40.45 14.97
C ALA A 367 20.21 -41.50 14.92
N THR A 368 19.90 -42.68 14.41
CA THR A 368 20.88 -43.73 14.10
C THR A 368 20.65 -44.19 12.68
N ALA A 369 21.71 -44.20 11.88
CA ALA A 369 21.66 -44.58 10.48
C ALA A 369 22.81 -45.54 10.15
N GLU A 370 22.53 -46.50 9.27
CA GLU A 370 23.50 -47.47 8.78
C GLU A 370 23.71 -47.27 7.28
N LEU A 371 24.95 -47.15 6.85
CA LEU A 371 25.35 -47.02 5.45
C LEU A 371 25.21 -48.37 4.74
N ALA A 372 24.71 -48.36 3.50
CA ALA A 372 24.69 -49.56 2.66
C ALA A 372 26.06 -49.89 2.04
N ASP A 373 26.96 -48.89 1.95
CA ASP A 373 28.34 -49.04 1.50
C ASP A 373 29.28 -48.51 2.60
N ALA A 374 30.25 -49.32 2.99
CA ALA A 374 31.20 -48.96 4.06
C ALA A 374 32.20 -47.89 3.64
N SER A 375 32.39 -47.64 2.33
CA SER A 375 33.25 -46.56 1.83
C SER A 375 32.56 -45.18 1.82
N ALA A 376 31.24 -45.13 2.01
CA ALA A 376 30.48 -43.89 2.09
C ALA A 376 30.71 -43.15 3.42
N SER A 377 30.41 -41.85 3.46
CA SER A 377 30.44 -41.05 4.67
C SER A 377 29.03 -40.56 5.08
N LEU A 378 28.83 -40.39 6.39
CA LEU A 378 27.54 -40.05 6.98
C LEU A 378 27.61 -38.72 7.73
N ARG A 379 26.65 -37.83 7.46
CA ARG A 379 26.43 -36.60 8.23
C ARG A 379 24.97 -36.49 8.66
N ILE A 380 24.74 -36.19 9.94
CA ILE A 380 23.40 -35.92 10.49
C ILE A 380 23.35 -34.45 10.89
N ASN A 381 22.43 -33.69 10.29
CA ASN A 381 22.38 -32.22 10.40
C ASN A 381 23.75 -31.54 10.14
N GLY A 382 24.49 -32.07 9.17
CA GLY A 382 25.82 -31.56 8.78
C GLY A 382 26.98 -32.03 9.66
N ILE A 383 26.71 -32.64 10.82
CA ILE A 383 27.74 -33.16 11.73
C ILE A 383 28.18 -34.56 11.29
N ALA A 384 29.48 -34.77 11.12
CA ALA A 384 30.04 -36.09 10.80
C ALA A 384 29.67 -37.10 11.90
N THR A 385 29.04 -38.20 11.51
CA THR A 385 28.56 -39.25 12.43
C THR A 385 29.10 -40.59 11.96
N ALA A 386 29.58 -41.42 12.89
CA ALA A 386 30.10 -42.74 12.53
C ALA A 386 28.96 -43.69 12.12
N ASN A 387 29.28 -44.64 11.23
CA ASN A 387 28.30 -45.61 10.74
C ASN A 387 27.67 -46.41 11.88
N ASN A 388 26.35 -46.55 11.88
CA ASN A 388 25.58 -47.30 12.87
C ASN A 388 25.82 -46.84 14.33
N THR A 389 25.99 -45.52 14.52
CA THR A 389 26.11 -44.91 15.86
C THR A 389 25.00 -43.90 16.11
N VAL A 390 24.69 -43.66 17.39
CA VAL A 390 23.70 -42.67 17.81
C VAL A 390 24.27 -41.27 17.60
N SER A 391 23.50 -40.38 16.97
CA SER A 391 23.87 -38.97 16.79
C SER A 391 23.96 -38.21 18.12
N ALA A 392 24.57 -37.02 18.09
CA ALA A 392 24.34 -36.04 19.14
C ALA A 392 22.84 -35.71 19.27
N PRO A 393 22.36 -35.28 20.46
CA PRO A 393 20.99 -34.84 20.65
C PRO A 393 20.60 -33.70 19.71
N ILE A 394 19.45 -33.85 19.06
CA ILE A 394 18.85 -32.85 18.17
C ILE A 394 17.68 -32.22 18.93
N ASN A 395 17.85 -30.96 19.34
CA ASN A 395 16.82 -30.21 20.06
C ASN A 395 15.64 -29.90 19.14
N LEU A 396 14.42 -30.02 19.68
CA LEU A 396 13.18 -29.86 18.92
C LEU A 396 12.42 -28.60 19.32
N VAL A 397 12.10 -27.78 18.32
CA VAL A 397 11.08 -26.73 18.39
C VAL A 397 9.69 -27.32 18.11
N VAL A 398 8.63 -26.65 18.53
CA VAL A 398 7.26 -27.06 18.20
C VAL A 398 7.03 -26.98 16.69
N GLY A 399 6.30 -27.94 16.11
CA GLY A 399 6.04 -28.04 14.68
C GLY A 399 7.03 -28.96 13.97
N GLU A 400 7.26 -28.70 12.69
CA GLU A 400 8.18 -29.51 11.88
C GLU A 400 9.63 -29.18 12.21
N ASN A 401 10.39 -30.21 12.57
CA ASN A 401 11.83 -30.15 12.74
C ASN A 401 12.44 -31.03 11.67
N ARG A 402 13.29 -30.46 10.84
CA ARG A 402 13.91 -31.19 9.74
C ARG A 402 15.22 -31.80 10.19
N VAL A 403 15.30 -33.12 10.18
CA VAL A 403 16.56 -33.86 10.36
C VAL A 403 17.04 -34.32 9.00
N VAL A 404 18.21 -33.84 8.58
CA VAL A 404 18.81 -34.24 7.31
C VAL A 404 19.92 -35.24 7.58
N VAL A 405 19.74 -36.46 7.08
CA VAL A 405 20.76 -37.51 7.08
C VAL A 405 21.34 -37.59 5.68
N ARG A 406 22.54 -37.04 5.52
CA ARG A 406 23.27 -37.02 4.25
C ARG A 406 24.24 -38.20 4.19
N VAL A 407 24.09 -39.02 3.17
CA VAL A 407 25.10 -40.00 2.77
C VAL A 407 25.86 -39.44 1.57
N GLN A 408 27.18 -39.44 1.63
CA GLN A 408 28.04 -39.14 0.48
C GLN A 408 28.78 -40.42 0.10
N ALA A 409 28.51 -40.94 -1.10
CA ALA A 409 29.25 -42.05 -1.65
C ALA A 409 30.71 -41.64 -1.91
N GLU A 410 31.57 -42.63 -2.11
CA GLU A 410 32.98 -42.41 -2.44
C GLU A 410 33.13 -41.44 -3.63
N ASN A 411 32.22 -41.51 -4.62
CA ASN A 411 32.29 -40.66 -5.82
C ASN A 411 31.84 -39.22 -5.65
N GLY A 412 31.64 -38.80 -4.41
CA GLY A 412 31.08 -37.51 -4.05
C GLY A 412 29.56 -37.41 -4.26
N ALA A 413 28.90 -38.39 -4.89
CA ALA A 413 27.44 -38.36 -5.07
C ALA A 413 26.74 -38.43 -3.70
N THR A 414 25.85 -37.48 -3.45
CA THR A 414 25.13 -37.40 -2.18
C THR A 414 23.68 -37.81 -2.30
N LYS A 415 23.14 -38.44 -1.26
CA LYS A 415 21.71 -38.68 -1.09
C LYS A 415 21.29 -38.27 0.32
N ASP A 416 20.25 -37.45 0.38
CA ASP A 416 19.69 -36.95 1.63
C ASP A 416 18.42 -37.72 1.97
N TYR A 417 18.40 -38.31 3.16
CA TYR A 417 17.21 -38.83 3.80
C TYR A 417 16.73 -37.76 4.80
N THR A 418 15.59 -37.15 4.49
CA THR A 418 14.95 -36.14 5.33
C THR A 418 13.92 -36.81 6.24
N VAL A 419 14.08 -36.64 7.54
CA VAL A 419 13.03 -36.96 8.51
C VAL A 419 12.41 -35.67 9.00
N THR A 420 11.14 -35.47 8.69
CA THR A 420 10.32 -34.40 9.27
C THR A 420 9.78 -34.90 10.60
N VAL A 421 10.40 -34.42 11.68
CA VAL A 421 9.96 -34.70 13.05
C VAL A 421 8.90 -33.67 13.40
N ILE A 422 7.65 -34.11 13.39
CA ILE A 422 6.49 -33.27 13.72
C ILE A 422 6.33 -33.32 15.24
N LYS A 423 6.94 -32.35 15.92
CA LYS A 423 6.70 -32.18 17.35
C LYS A 423 5.33 -31.53 17.53
N ALA A 424 4.41 -32.27 18.13
CA ALA A 424 3.11 -31.73 18.46
C ALA A 424 3.30 -30.45 19.29
N PRO A 425 2.58 -29.35 18.96
CA PRO A 425 2.48 -28.24 19.89
C PRO A 425 1.98 -28.77 21.23
N LYS A 426 2.42 -28.16 22.32
CA LYS A 426 1.69 -28.30 23.59
C LYS A 426 0.22 -28.01 23.25
N PRO A 427 -0.74 -28.93 23.50
CA PRO A 427 -2.09 -28.79 22.98
C PRO A 427 -2.61 -27.40 23.34
N LEU A 428 -2.86 -26.61 22.30
CA LEU A 428 -3.54 -25.33 22.38
C LEU A 428 -5.01 -25.65 22.16
N SER A 429 -5.87 -25.19 23.07
CA SER A 429 -7.31 -25.10 22.80
C SER A 429 -7.53 -24.38 21.44
N PRO A 430 -8.43 -24.86 20.56
CA PRO A 430 -8.40 -24.49 19.13
C PRO A 430 -8.59 -22.98 18.89
N LYS A 431 -7.76 -22.37 18.01
CA LYS A 431 -7.88 -20.97 17.58
C LYS A 431 -8.78 -20.83 16.34
N GLN A 432 -10.03 -20.47 16.59
CA GLN A 432 -10.73 -19.39 15.88
C GLN A 432 -9.85 -18.12 16.03
N TYR A 433 -9.82 -17.15 15.09
CA TYR A 433 -9.33 -15.82 15.46
C TYR A 433 -10.34 -15.20 16.41
N SER A 434 -10.28 -15.68 17.64
CA SER A 434 -10.90 -15.13 18.81
C SER A 434 -9.77 -14.39 19.50
N TYR A 435 -9.93 -13.08 19.62
CA TYR A 435 -9.11 -12.30 20.54
C TYR A 435 -9.46 -12.63 21.99
N GLU A 436 -10.16 -13.74 22.31
CA GLU A 436 -10.49 -14.12 23.70
C GLU A 436 -9.27 -14.18 24.59
N LYS A 437 -8.13 -14.66 24.11
CA LYS A 437 -6.95 -14.77 24.96
C LYS A 437 -6.41 -13.38 25.31
N GLU A 438 -6.42 -12.48 24.35
CA GLU A 438 -6.05 -11.08 24.51
C GLU A 438 -7.11 -10.33 25.35
N ALA A 439 -8.40 -10.55 25.11
CA ALA A 439 -9.54 -10.00 25.84
C ALA A 439 -9.60 -10.52 27.29
N ARG A 440 -9.22 -11.77 27.55
CA ARG A 440 -9.08 -12.36 28.88
C ARG A 440 -7.93 -11.72 29.65
N LYS A 441 -6.79 -11.47 28.99
CA LYS A 441 -5.69 -10.72 29.63
C LYS A 441 -6.10 -9.30 30.01
N ILE A 442 -6.90 -8.64 29.17
CA ILE A 442 -7.47 -7.32 29.48
C ILE A 442 -8.48 -7.45 30.64
N TYR A 443 -9.34 -8.47 30.63
CA TYR A 443 -10.27 -8.75 31.73
C TYR A 443 -9.55 -9.02 33.07
N ASP A 444 -8.55 -9.90 33.09
CA ASP A 444 -7.77 -10.25 34.28
C ASP A 444 -6.92 -9.08 34.80
N SER A 445 -6.61 -8.10 33.95
CA SER A 445 -5.93 -6.87 34.36
C SER A 445 -6.82 -5.87 35.11
N THR A 446 -8.10 -6.22 35.35
CA THR A 446 -9.16 -5.35 35.94
C THR A 446 -9.51 -4.12 35.11
N LEU A 447 -8.88 -3.91 33.95
CA LEU A 447 -9.17 -2.82 33.03
C LEU A 447 -10.51 -2.98 32.28
N PHE A 448 -11.11 -4.17 32.29
CA PHE A 448 -12.35 -4.47 31.57
C PHE A 448 -13.18 -5.53 32.29
N ASN A 449 -14.46 -5.25 32.55
CA ASN A 449 -15.46 -6.28 32.81
C ASN A 449 -16.21 -6.55 31.49
N GLY A 450 -16.51 -7.81 31.18
CA GLY A 450 -17.27 -8.19 29.99
C GLY A 450 -18.71 -7.69 30.03
N VAL A 451 -19.61 -8.36 29.31
CA VAL A 451 -21.05 -8.00 29.30
C VAL A 451 -21.70 -8.09 30.70
N SER A 452 -21.03 -8.72 31.68
CA SER A 452 -21.43 -8.70 33.10
C SER A 452 -20.25 -8.40 34.04
N ASP A 453 -20.57 -7.80 35.19
CA ASP A 453 -19.62 -7.44 36.25
C ASP A 453 -19.03 -8.64 37.00
N THR A 454 -19.58 -9.85 36.79
CA THR A 454 -19.24 -11.05 37.56
C THR A 454 -18.73 -12.21 36.70
N THR A 455 -18.88 -12.14 35.38
CA THR A 455 -18.63 -13.26 34.47
C THR A 455 -18.23 -12.76 33.07
N PHE A 456 -17.08 -13.20 32.58
CA PHE A 456 -16.66 -12.93 31.21
C PHE A 456 -17.52 -13.74 30.23
N GLU A 457 -18.33 -13.06 29.43
CA GLU A 457 -19.03 -13.60 28.27
C GLU A 457 -18.43 -12.96 27.01
N SER A 458 -17.89 -13.79 26.10
CA SER A 458 -17.24 -13.32 24.87
C SER A 458 -18.26 -13.11 23.75
N ASP A 459 -18.79 -11.90 23.60
CA ASP A 459 -19.56 -11.51 22.41
C ASP A 459 -18.65 -10.90 21.33
N LEU A 460 -17.62 -11.64 20.92
CA LEU A 460 -16.65 -11.18 19.91
C LEU A 460 -17.23 -11.12 18.48
N GLY A 461 -18.49 -11.51 18.29
CA GLY A 461 -19.23 -11.42 17.03
C GLY A 461 -20.35 -10.37 17.03
N GLY A 462 -20.56 -9.68 18.16
CA GLY A 462 -21.58 -8.65 18.32
C GLY A 462 -21.28 -7.36 17.56
N VAL A 463 -22.33 -6.60 17.25
CA VAL A 463 -22.21 -5.27 16.68
C VAL A 463 -21.78 -4.29 17.78
N PHE A 464 -20.56 -3.77 17.69
CA PHE A 464 -20.00 -2.84 18.66
C PHE A 464 -20.32 -1.40 18.27
N THR A 465 -20.96 -0.63 19.15
CA THR A 465 -21.43 0.74 18.84
C THR A 465 -20.46 1.82 19.31
N ARG A 466 -20.63 3.04 18.79
CA ARG A 466 -19.79 4.21 19.15
C ARG A 466 -19.84 4.54 20.64
N GLU A 467 -21.00 4.45 21.29
CA GLU A 467 -21.11 4.70 22.74
C GLU A 467 -20.35 3.65 23.57
N GLN A 468 -20.41 2.38 23.15
CA GLN A 468 -19.66 1.29 23.79
C GLN A 468 -18.15 1.47 23.62
N GLY A 469 -17.71 1.93 22.43
CA GLY A 469 -16.32 2.24 22.16
C GLY A 469 -15.75 3.32 23.07
N ILE A 470 -16.49 4.38 23.35
CA ILE A 470 -16.01 5.46 24.22
C ILE A 470 -15.91 5.03 25.67
N VAL A 471 -16.92 4.33 26.19
CA VAL A 471 -16.84 3.78 27.55
C VAL A 471 -15.63 2.86 27.69
N MET A 472 -15.36 2.04 26.66
CA MET A 472 -14.19 1.17 26.63
C MET A 472 -12.88 1.95 26.60
N LEU A 473 -12.78 3.02 25.82
CA LEU A 473 -11.56 3.83 25.77
C LEU A 473 -11.31 4.59 27.08
N LEU A 474 -12.33 5.18 27.71
CA LEU A 474 -12.14 5.84 29.00
C LEU A 474 -11.61 4.87 30.07
N ARG A 475 -12.04 3.61 30.05
CA ARG A 475 -11.48 2.54 30.89
C ARG A 475 -10.02 2.25 30.56
N ILE A 476 -9.70 2.06 29.29
CA ILE A 476 -8.32 1.77 28.83
C ILE A 476 -7.35 2.88 29.22
N PHE A 477 -7.80 4.13 29.13
CA PHE A 477 -7.01 5.31 29.49
C PHE A 477 -7.05 5.63 30.99
N GLY A 478 -7.82 4.87 31.78
CA GLY A 478 -7.87 5.01 33.24
C GLY A 478 -8.61 6.25 33.75
N VAL A 479 -9.53 6.80 32.96
CA VAL A 479 -10.24 8.08 33.23
C VAL A 479 -11.75 7.91 33.41
N GLU A 480 -12.27 6.68 33.52
CA GLU A 480 -13.72 6.45 33.69
C GLU A 480 -14.25 6.97 35.03
N GLU A 481 -13.49 6.89 36.12
CA GLU A 481 -13.94 7.38 37.44
C GLU A 481 -14.22 8.88 37.43
N GLU A 482 -13.42 9.66 36.69
CA GLU A 482 -13.63 11.10 36.49
C GLU A 482 -14.94 11.36 35.73
N ALA A 483 -15.28 10.52 34.75
CA ALA A 483 -16.56 10.60 34.06
C ALA A 483 -17.73 10.28 35.00
N LEU A 484 -17.62 9.24 35.81
CA LEU A 484 -18.68 8.79 36.73
C LEU A 484 -18.94 9.81 37.86
N ALA A 485 -17.95 10.64 38.19
CA ALA A 485 -18.04 11.70 39.18
C ALA A 485 -18.89 12.92 38.73
N LEU A 486 -19.22 13.04 37.44
CA LEU A 486 -20.07 14.11 36.93
C LEU A 486 -21.46 14.09 37.59
N THR A 487 -21.97 15.26 37.95
CA THR A 487 -23.34 15.47 38.42
C THR A 487 -24.34 15.42 37.26
N ASP A 488 -25.61 15.16 37.54
CA ASP A 488 -26.64 15.07 36.50
C ASP A 488 -26.79 16.40 35.72
N GLU A 489 -26.61 17.54 36.40
CA GLU A 489 -26.64 18.87 35.78
C GLU A 489 -25.47 19.09 34.79
N GLU A 490 -24.26 18.62 35.15
CA GLU A 490 -23.11 18.66 34.25
C GLU A 490 -23.29 17.74 33.04
N VAL A 491 -23.89 16.58 33.24
CA VAL A 491 -24.18 15.61 32.17
C VAL A 491 -25.17 16.21 31.18
N ASP A 492 -26.27 16.78 31.65
CA ASP A 492 -27.29 17.39 30.80
C ASP A 492 -26.71 18.59 30.02
N SER A 493 -25.90 19.43 30.67
CA SER A 493 -25.23 20.56 30.02
C SER A 493 -24.28 20.11 28.90
N LYS A 494 -23.50 19.04 29.13
CA LYS A 494 -22.53 18.54 28.15
C LYS A 494 -23.20 17.78 27.00
N LEU A 495 -24.25 17.00 27.29
CA LEU A 495 -25.00 16.29 26.25
C LEU A 495 -25.86 17.23 25.39
N ALA A 496 -26.21 18.43 25.87
CA ALA A 496 -26.87 19.44 25.06
C ALA A 496 -26.04 19.91 23.84
N LEU A 497 -24.74 19.57 23.79
CA LEU A 497 -23.86 19.86 22.66
C LEU A 497 -24.06 18.93 21.46
N ILE A 498 -24.85 17.85 21.61
CA ILE A 498 -25.15 16.90 20.54
C ILE A 498 -26.64 16.82 20.25
N THR A 499 -26.99 16.68 18.98
CA THR A 499 -28.40 16.69 18.52
C THR A 499 -29.15 15.39 18.83
N ASP A 500 -28.42 14.30 19.05
CA ASP A 500 -28.92 12.95 19.31
C ASP A 500 -28.67 12.47 20.75
N ALA A 501 -28.61 13.41 21.71
CA ALA A 501 -28.44 13.13 23.13
C ALA A 501 -29.47 12.12 23.69
N ALA A 502 -30.68 12.12 23.14
CA ALA A 502 -31.75 11.19 23.54
C ALA A 502 -31.44 9.72 23.18
N ASP A 503 -30.59 9.49 22.19
CA ASP A 503 -30.21 8.15 21.74
C ASP A 503 -29.05 7.57 22.57
N VAL A 504 -28.41 8.38 23.43
CA VAL A 504 -27.37 7.91 24.35
C VAL A 504 -28.01 7.07 25.45
N THR A 505 -27.55 5.83 25.61
CA THR A 505 -28.13 4.95 26.64
C THR A 505 -27.85 5.51 28.03
N HIS A 506 -28.82 5.37 28.95
CA HIS A 506 -28.72 5.94 30.30
C HIS A 506 -27.41 5.60 31.02
N TRP A 507 -26.91 4.36 30.88
CA TRP A 507 -25.65 3.91 31.49
C TRP A 507 -24.39 4.56 30.91
N ALA A 508 -24.44 5.11 29.69
CA ALA A 508 -23.30 5.71 28.99
C ALA A 508 -23.27 7.24 29.09
N LYS A 509 -24.33 7.88 29.58
CA LYS A 509 -24.50 9.34 29.53
C LYS A 509 -23.33 10.11 30.14
N LYS A 510 -22.85 9.68 31.30
CA LYS A 510 -21.73 10.32 32.01
C LYS A 510 -20.42 10.22 31.21
N GLN A 511 -20.12 9.03 30.68
CA GLN A 511 -18.95 8.76 29.87
C GLN A 511 -18.95 9.55 28.56
N ILE A 512 -20.08 9.62 27.87
CA ILE A 512 -20.20 10.40 26.62
C ILE A 512 -20.10 11.90 26.92
N ALA A 513 -20.78 12.40 27.96
CA ALA A 513 -20.67 13.78 28.41
C ALA A 513 -19.21 14.17 28.71
N TYR A 514 -18.49 13.32 29.44
CA TYR A 514 -17.09 13.51 29.77
C TYR A 514 -16.19 13.51 28.52
N ALA A 515 -16.37 12.54 27.62
CA ALA A 515 -15.58 12.45 26.41
C ALA A 515 -15.77 13.66 25.47
N ILE A 516 -17.00 14.21 25.40
CA ILE A 516 -17.28 15.44 24.66
C ILE A 516 -16.58 16.63 25.32
N ASP A 517 -16.69 16.78 26.64
CA ASP A 517 -16.07 17.87 27.40
C ASP A 517 -14.55 17.92 27.27
N LYS A 518 -13.90 16.75 27.30
CA LYS A 518 -12.45 16.63 27.13
C LYS A 518 -11.98 16.71 25.68
N GLY A 519 -12.90 16.76 24.72
CA GLY A 519 -12.57 16.75 23.29
C GLY A 519 -12.05 15.41 22.76
N TYR A 520 -12.21 14.33 23.53
CA TYR A 520 -11.82 12.97 23.13
C TYR A 520 -12.67 12.41 22.00
N VAL A 521 -13.82 13.03 21.76
CA VAL A 521 -14.67 12.77 20.59
C VAL A 521 -15.06 14.07 19.93
N LYS A 522 -14.94 14.09 18.60
CA LYS A 522 -15.50 15.16 17.78
C LYS A 522 -16.95 14.84 17.43
N VAL A 523 -17.82 15.82 17.67
CA VAL A 523 -19.20 15.83 17.19
C VAL A 523 -19.18 15.87 15.65
N MET A 524 -20.10 15.14 15.02
CA MET A 524 -20.20 15.09 13.57
C MET A 524 -20.65 16.44 12.99
N PRO A 525 -20.41 16.72 11.69
CA PRO A 525 -20.80 18.00 11.08
C PRO A 525 -22.29 18.33 11.17
N ASP A 526 -23.15 17.32 11.29
CA ASP A 526 -24.61 17.46 11.49
C ASP A 526 -25.01 17.71 12.96
N GLY A 527 -24.03 17.88 13.84
CA GLY A 527 -24.23 18.08 15.27
C GLY A 527 -24.49 16.80 16.06
N SER A 528 -24.49 15.62 15.44
CA SER A 528 -24.77 14.35 16.12
C SER A 528 -23.50 13.66 16.64
N PHE A 529 -23.65 12.78 17.62
CA PHE A 529 -22.59 11.88 18.09
C PHE A 529 -22.64 10.50 17.42
N GLY A 530 -23.84 10.03 17.09
CA GLY A 530 -24.16 8.72 16.52
C GLY A 530 -24.00 7.56 17.50
N PRO A 531 -24.57 7.58 18.72
CA PRO A 531 -24.25 6.60 19.78
C PRO A 531 -24.49 5.15 19.37
N LYS A 532 -25.48 4.90 18.51
CA LYS A 532 -25.86 3.56 18.02
C LYS A 532 -25.18 3.12 16.75
N GLN A 533 -24.41 3.99 16.08
CA GLN A 533 -23.75 3.60 14.84
C GLN A 533 -22.68 2.54 15.12
N VAL A 534 -22.55 1.60 14.18
CA VAL A 534 -21.53 0.53 14.23
C VAL A 534 -20.15 1.16 14.17
N LEU A 535 -19.32 0.82 15.13
CA LEU A 535 -17.97 1.32 15.26
C LEU A 535 -17.03 0.50 14.39
N ASN A 536 -16.60 1.09 13.29
CA ASN A 536 -15.57 0.50 12.43
C ASN A 536 -14.15 0.85 12.94
N ALA A 537 -13.14 0.13 12.41
CA ALA A 537 -11.75 0.28 12.83
C ALA A 537 -11.18 1.70 12.63
N ARG A 538 -11.63 2.46 11.63
CA ARG A 538 -11.16 3.84 11.37
C ARG A 538 -11.71 4.81 12.39
N ALA A 539 -13.00 4.69 12.72
CA ALA A 539 -13.64 5.47 13.77
C ALA A 539 -13.00 5.20 15.13
N TYR A 540 -12.76 3.93 15.46
CA TYR A 540 -12.12 3.58 16.73
C TYR A 540 -10.66 4.05 16.81
N SER A 541 -9.90 3.89 15.72
CA SER A 541 -8.51 4.39 15.65
C SER A 541 -8.43 5.91 15.78
N SER A 542 -9.43 6.62 15.23
CA SER A 542 -9.51 8.08 15.36
C SER A 542 -9.70 8.48 16.81
N MET A 543 -10.65 7.86 17.52
CA MET A 543 -10.90 8.13 18.94
C MET A 543 -9.67 7.87 19.80
N ILE A 544 -8.93 6.79 19.55
CA ILE A 544 -7.67 6.48 20.25
C ILE A 544 -6.62 7.58 20.00
N LEU A 545 -6.46 8.02 18.76
CA LEU A 545 -5.50 9.07 18.42
C LEU A 545 -5.85 10.42 19.06
N GLN A 546 -7.15 10.76 19.17
CA GLN A 546 -7.63 11.96 19.87
C GLN A 546 -7.28 11.89 21.36
N MET A 547 -7.58 10.77 22.02
CA MET A 547 -7.21 10.58 23.43
C MET A 547 -5.70 10.59 23.69
N LEU A 548 -4.89 10.18 22.71
CA LEU A 548 -3.44 10.27 22.78
C LEU A 548 -2.90 11.69 22.52
N GLY A 549 -3.77 12.68 22.28
CA GLY A 549 -3.40 14.06 22.02
C GLY A 549 -2.80 14.30 20.63
N TYR A 550 -3.07 13.40 19.67
CA TYR A 550 -2.66 13.57 18.27
C TYR A 550 -3.71 14.32 17.44
N ASP A 551 -4.49 15.20 18.09
CA ASP A 551 -5.49 16.02 17.42
C ASP A 551 -4.86 16.91 16.36
N GLY A 552 -5.28 16.74 15.10
CA GLY A 552 -4.75 17.50 13.95
C GLY A 552 -3.59 16.83 13.20
N ASP A 553 -2.97 15.78 13.76
CA ASP A 553 -1.87 15.03 13.14
C ASP A 553 -2.34 13.96 12.13
N PHE A 554 -3.64 13.76 12.01
CA PHE A 554 -4.24 12.72 11.18
C PHE A 554 -5.61 13.14 10.68
N ASN A 555 -6.01 12.61 9.53
CA ASN A 555 -7.40 12.67 9.07
C ASN A 555 -8.10 11.33 9.32
N TYR A 556 -9.44 11.34 9.35
CA TYR A 556 -10.26 10.14 9.61
C TYR A 556 -9.92 8.97 8.66
N ARG A 557 -9.67 9.26 7.37
CA ARG A 557 -9.29 8.26 6.36
C ARG A 557 -8.01 7.52 6.70
N THR A 558 -7.02 8.21 7.25
CA THR A 558 -5.70 7.66 7.58
C THR A 558 -5.59 7.18 9.02
N ALA A 559 -6.59 7.40 9.86
CA ALA A 559 -6.51 7.15 11.30
C ALA A 559 -5.98 5.76 11.70
N ALA A 560 -6.45 4.69 11.05
CA ALA A 560 -5.96 3.33 11.32
C ALA A 560 -4.48 3.16 10.95
N LEU A 561 -4.06 3.74 9.82
CA LEU A 561 -2.66 3.72 9.37
C LEU A 561 -1.78 4.62 10.24
N SER A 562 -2.26 5.79 10.62
CA SER A 562 -1.57 6.75 11.50
C SER A 562 -1.36 6.17 12.89
N LEU A 563 -2.36 5.47 13.43
CA LEU A 563 -2.25 4.75 14.70
C LEU A 563 -1.22 3.62 14.60
N ALA A 564 -1.24 2.82 13.52
CA ALA A 564 -0.26 1.77 13.29
C ALA A 564 1.17 2.33 13.18
N LYS A 565 1.37 3.41 12.40
CA LYS A 565 2.67 4.09 12.24
C LYS A 565 3.19 4.62 13.58
N LYS A 566 2.34 5.29 14.37
CA LYS A 566 2.71 5.83 15.69
C LYS A 566 3.02 4.71 16.70
N ALA A 567 2.27 3.60 16.67
CA ALA A 567 2.54 2.43 17.50
C ALA A 567 3.90 1.77 17.17
N VAL A 568 4.21 1.60 15.88
CA VAL A 568 5.51 1.07 15.43
C VAL A 568 6.65 2.01 15.84
N LEU A 569 6.45 3.32 15.71
CA LEU A 569 7.45 4.32 16.14
C LEU A 569 7.72 4.23 17.65
N GLN A 570 6.69 4.05 18.48
CA GLN A 570 6.85 3.89 19.93
C GLN A 570 7.53 2.56 20.29
N LEU A 571 7.17 1.46 19.62
CA LEU A 571 7.83 0.16 19.82
C LEU A 571 9.31 0.21 19.42
N ASN A 572 9.64 0.95 18.36
CA ASN A 572 11.02 1.15 17.95
C ASN A 572 11.79 2.04 18.94
N LYS A 573 11.18 3.11 19.48
CA LYS A 573 11.78 3.92 20.56
C LYS A 573 12.05 3.10 21.82
N GLN A 574 11.13 2.21 22.21
CA GLN A 574 11.33 1.31 23.35
C GLN A 574 12.42 0.27 23.08
N LYS A 575 12.52 -0.28 21.87
CA LYS A 575 13.62 -1.18 21.48
C LYS A 575 14.97 -0.47 21.51
N THR A 576 15.05 0.77 21.03
CA THR A 576 16.28 1.56 21.10
C THR A 576 16.68 1.85 22.55
N LEU A 577 15.72 2.13 23.44
CA LEU A 577 16.00 2.30 24.88
C LEU A 577 16.56 1.02 25.52
N ILE A 578 16.06 -0.15 25.13
CA ILE A 578 16.51 -1.47 25.64
C ILE A 578 17.89 -1.88 25.07
N VAL A 579 18.29 -1.34 23.92
CA VAL A 579 19.64 -1.56 23.35
C VAL A 579 20.67 -0.57 23.91
N THR A 580 20.22 0.53 24.53
CA THR A 580 21.08 1.57 25.13
C THR A 580 21.24 1.41 26.65
N LEU A 581 20.44 0.55 27.28
CA LEU A 581 20.58 0.05 28.65
C LEU A 581 21.27 -1.32 28.63
#